data_AF-A0A6J5TDD8-F1
#
_entry.id   AF-A0A6J5TDD8-F1
#
_cell.length_a   1.000
_cell.length_b   1.000
_cell.length_c   1.000
_cell.angle_alpha   90.00
_cell.angle_beta   90.00
_cell.angle_gamma   90.00
#
_symmetry.space_group_name_H-M   'P 1'
#
loop_
_entity.id
_entity.type
_entity.pdbx_description
1 polymer ?
#
loop_
_entity_poly.entity_id
_entity_poly.type
_entity_poly.pdbx_seq_one_letter_code
_entity_poly.pdbx_strand_id
1 'polypeptide(L)' 'MAGGYFCIIAKKLTILLVVIAMVFSSLGMADLQCQAKCEDQPDCNAFCQRIGFKGGDCQPPLYQFCCCET' A
#
# COMPACT_ATOMS: atom_id res chain seq x y z
N MET A 1 -5.71 23.92 -40.02
CA MET A 1 -4.92 24.13 -38.78
C MET A 1 -5.50 23.33 -37.60
N ALA A 2 -5.92 22.07 -37.79
CA ALA A 2 -6.57 21.27 -36.74
C ALA A 2 -5.61 20.20 -36.15
N GLY A 3 -4.64 19.70 -36.93
CA GLY A 3 -3.74 18.63 -36.51
C GLY A 3 -2.84 18.97 -35.32
N GLY A 4 -2.47 20.24 -35.13
CA GLY A 4 -1.64 20.67 -33.99
C GLY A 4 -2.38 20.59 -32.65
N TYR A 5 -3.67 20.92 -32.62
CA TYR A 5 -4.47 20.93 -31.39
C TYR A 5 -4.77 19.52 -30.90
N PHE A 6 -5.03 18.57 -31.81
CA PHE A 6 -5.24 17.16 -31.46
C PHE A 6 -4.00 16.52 -30.81
N CYS A 7 -2.79 16.86 -31.29
CA CYS A 7 -1.55 16.37 -30.68
C CYS A 7 -1.31 16.96 -29.27
N ILE A 8 -1.69 18.22 -29.04
CA ILE A 8 -1.54 18.86 -27.72
C ILE A 8 -2.51 18.24 -26.71
N ILE A 9 -3.75 18.00 -27.11
CA ILE A 9 -4.79 17.39 -26.26
C ILE A 9 -4.40 15.94 -25.92
N ALA A 10 -3.93 15.16 -26.90
CA ALA A 10 -3.46 13.80 -26.68
C ALA A 10 -2.26 13.74 -25.70
N LYS A 11 -1.31 14.67 -25.82
CA LYS A 11 -0.15 14.76 -24.92
C LYS A 11 -0.54 15.16 -23.49
N LYS A 12 -1.53 16.03 -23.32
CA LYS A 12 -2.06 16.40 -21.99
C LYS A 12 -2.79 15.22 -21.34
N LEU A 13 -3.57 14.47 -22.12
CA LEU A 13 -4.28 13.26 -21.66
C LEU A 13 -3.32 12.15 -21.21
N THR A 14 -2.25 11.90 -21.96
CA THR A 14 -1.26 10.88 -21.55
C THR A 14 -0.52 11.26 -20.27
N ILE A 15 -0.16 12.53 -20.09
CA ILE A 15 0.46 13.01 -18.84
C ILE A 15 -0.51 12.83 -17.67
N LEU A 16 -1.79 13.17 -17.85
CA LEU A 16 -2.80 13.02 -16.79
C LEU A 16 -2.99 11.55 -16.38
N LEU A 17 -3.07 10.63 -17.35
CA LEU A 17 -3.17 9.19 -17.10
C LEU A 17 -1.96 8.64 -16.34
N VAL A 18 -0.76 9.11 -16.68
CA VAL A 18 0.49 8.71 -16.04
C VAL A 18 0.57 9.21 -14.59
N VAL A 19 0.11 10.43 -14.31
CA VAL A 19 0.01 10.96 -12.93
C VAL A 19 -1.01 10.16 -12.11
N ILE A 20 -2.17 9.84 -12.69
CA ILE A 20 -3.18 9.01 -12.03
C ILE A 20 -2.59 7.62 -11.71
N ALA A 21 -1.94 6.96 -12.67
CA ALA A 21 -1.31 5.66 -12.45
C ALA A 21 -0.23 5.69 -11.34
N MET A 22 0.57 6.76 -11.26
CA MET A 22 1.53 6.96 -10.18
C MET A 22 0.85 7.13 -8.81
N VAL A 23 -0.22 7.92 -8.74
CA VAL A 23 -0.98 8.13 -7.50
C VAL A 23 -1.64 6.83 -7.04
N PHE A 24 -2.25 6.07 -7.95
CA PHE A 24 -2.81 4.75 -7.62
C PHE A 24 -1.74 3.74 -7.17
N SER A 25 -0.52 3.82 -7.72
CA SER A 25 0.61 2.99 -7.29
C SER A 25 1.10 3.35 -5.88
N SER A 26 1.01 4.64 -5.49
CA SER A 26 1.33 5.10 -4.13
C SER A 26 0.19 4.93 -3.12
N LEU A 27 -1.04 4.72 -3.58
CA LEU A 27 -2.21 4.38 -2.74
C LEU A 27 -2.28 2.89 -2.39
N GLY A 28 -1.33 2.10 -2.89
CA GLY A 28 -1.09 0.76 -2.41
C GLY A 28 -0.54 0.80 -0.99
N MET A 29 -1.42 0.41 -0.05
CA MET A 29 -1.14 -0.02 1.32
C MET A 29 -1.37 1.02 2.44
N ALA A 30 -2.65 1.35 2.66
CA ALA A 30 -3.19 1.33 4.02
C ALA A 30 -3.47 -0.14 4.45
N ASP A 31 -2.51 -1.01 4.17
CA ASP A 31 -2.60 -2.46 4.35
C ASP A 31 -2.23 -2.73 5.80
N LEU A 32 -3.11 -3.37 6.57
CA LEU A 32 -2.66 -4.13 7.73
C LEU A 32 -1.53 -5.01 7.21
N GLN A 33 -0.27 -4.64 7.50
CA GLN A 33 0.90 -5.40 7.09
C GLN A 33 0.92 -6.65 7.95
N CYS A 34 0.13 -7.63 7.53
CA CYS A 34 0.01 -8.92 8.18
C CYS A 34 1.20 -9.78 7.73
N GLN A 35 2.33 -9.61 8.41
CA GLN A 35 3.57 -10.31 8.10
C GLN A 35 3.80 -11.45 9.09
N ALA A 36 3.90 -12.66 8.55
CA ALA A 36 4.15 -13.90 9.26
C ALA A 36 3.03 -14.38 10.19
N LYS A 37 3.10 -15.67 10.55
CA LYS A 37 2.16 -16.28 11.49
C LYS A 37 2.54 -15.93 12.91
N CYS A 38 1.54 -15.69 13.77
CA CYS A 38 1.84 -15.47 15.19
C CYS A 38 2.43 -16.71 15.87
N GLU A 39 2.23 -17.91 15.31
CA GLU A 39 2.93 -19.12 15.77
C GLU A 39 4.45 -19.00 15.60
N ASP A 40 4.91 -18.37 14.50
CA ASP A 40 6.34 -18.13 14.25
C ASP A 40 6.86 -16.88 14.97
N GLN A 41 5.95 -15.96 15.34
CA GLN A 41 6.25 -14.66 15.93
C GLN A 41 5.38 -14.44 17.20
N PRO A 42 5.75 -15.03 18.36
CA PRO A 42 4.96 -14.94 19.60
C PRO A 42 4.83 -13.50 20.11
N ASP A 43 5.80 -12.64 19.78
CA ASP A 43 5.80 -11.21 20.11
C ASP A 43 5.49 -10.36 18.87
N CYS A 44 4.27 -10.50 18.35
CA CYS A 44 3.76 -9.71 17.22
C CYS A 44 3.87 -8.19 17.50
N ASN A 45 3.45 -7.76 18.69
CA ASN A 45 3.50 -6.35 19.07
C ASN A 45 4.94 -5.79 19.05
N ALA A 46 5.91 -6.51 19.62
CA ALA A 46 7.30 -6.07 19.64
C ALA A 46 7.97 -6.16 18.26
N PHE A 47 7.54 -7.09 17.40
CA PHE A 47 7.96 -7.12 16.00
C PHE A 47 7.52 -5.85 15.26
N CYS A 48 6.23 -5.54 15.31
CA CYS A 48 5.67 -4.35 14.67
C CYS A 48 6.33 -3.06 15.18
N GLN A 49 6.59 -2.95 16.49
CA GLN A 49 7.33 -1.81 17.03
C GLN A 49 8.77 -1.71 16.50
N ARG A 50 9.47 -2.85 16.31
CA ARG A 50 10.84 -2.86 15.76
C ARG A 50 10.90 -2.41 14.30
N ILE A 51 9.86 -2.69 13.52
CA ILE A 51 9.79 -2.29 12.10
C ILE A 51 9.15 -0.90 11.91
N GLY A 52 8.81 -0.20 12.99
CA GLY A 52 8.37 1.21 12.96
C GLY A 52 6.86 1.44 13.00
N PHE A 53 6.07 0.43 13.34
CA PHE A 53 4.62 0.52 13.54
C PHE A 53 4.31 0.79 15.03
N LYS A 54 3.10 1.24 15.37
CA LYS A 54 2.72 1.51 16.78
C LYS A 54 2.65 0.23 17.62
N GLY A 55 2.29 -0.87 16.98
CA GLY A 55 2.08 -2.16 17.61
C GLY A 55 1.45 -3.12 16.60
N GLY A 56 1.07 -4.30 17.07
CA GLY A 56 0.39 -5.27 16.24
C GLY A 56 -0.23 -6.36 17.07
N ASP A 57 -1.29 -6.96 16.52
CA ASP A 57 -2.06 -7.99 17.18
C ASP A 57 -2.35 -9.16 16.23
N CYS A 58 -2.67 -10.30 16.82
CA CYS A 58 -2.93 -11.54 16.12
C CYS A 58 -4.41 -11.62 15.77
N GLN A 59 -4.73 -11.42 14.50
CA GLN A 59 -6.13 -11.37 14.08
C GLN A 59 -6.74 -12.78 13.92
N PRO A 60 -8.00 -13.01 14.38
CA PRO A 60 -8.78 -14.21 14.09
C PRO A 60 -9.10 -14.32 12.58
N PRO A 61 -9.46 -15.51 12.04
CA PRO A 61 -10.02 -16.69 12.72
C PRO A 61 -9.02 -17.75 13.19
N LEU A 62 -7.73 -17.61 12.90
CA LEU A 62 -6.73 -18.64 13.25
C LEU A 62 -5.55 -18.09 14.07
N TYR A 63 -5.56 -16.81 14.46
CA TYR A 63 -4.39 -16.12 15.05
C TYR A 63 -3.13 -16.33 14.20
N GLN A 64 -3.31 -16.61 12.91
CA GLN A 64 -2.26 -17.05 12.00
C GLN A 64 -1.56 -15.90 11.34
N PHE A 65 -1.90 -14.66 11.66
CA PHE A 65 -1.33 -13.50 11.00
C PHE A 65 -1.12 -12.41 12.04
N CYS A 66 0.15 -12.02 12.20
CA CYS A 66 0.53 -10.86 12.99
C CYS A 66 0.31 -9.62 12.14
N CYS A 67 -0.66 -8.79 12.51
CA CYS A 67 -1.00 -7.59 11.76
C CYS A 67 -0.55 -6.33 12.49
N CYS A 68 0.31 -5.56 11.83
CA CYS A 68 0.83 -4.31 12.39
C CYS A 68 -0.12 -3.13 12.14
N GLU A 69 -0.28 -2.30 13.18
CA GLU A 69 -1.05 -1.05 13.15
C GLU A 69 -0.10 0.14 12.98
N THR A 70 -0.35 0.98 11.97
CA THR A 70 0.43 2.18 11.64
C THR A 70 0.21 3.35 12.59
#